data_AF-A0A498DR33-F1
#
_entry.id   AF-A0A498DR33-F1
#
_cell.length_a   1.000
_cell.length_b   1.000
_cell.length_c   1.000
_cell.angle_alpha   90.00
_cell.angle_beta   90.00
_cell.angle_gamma   90.00
#
_symmetry.space_group_name_H-M   'P 1'
#
loop_
_entity.id
_entity.type
_entity.pdbx_description
1 polymer ?
#
loop_
_entity_poly.entity_id
_entity_poly.type
_entity_poly.pdbx_seq_one_letter_code
_entity_poly.pdbx_strand_id
1 'polypeptide(L)'
;MLKTIWVMAFTLFLCSVFWSILTLKEIPNDETHYGTYAHIIYTKGVLDRLEGEHAIILLETVNEEMIVHKSRLPYRSKEETWFYIKKRDGAFRIIGIDNTQTILQKKRSLQLVQLAKYQELNEKMNIQ
;
A
#
# COMPACT_ATOMS: atom_id res chain seq x y z
N MET A 1 -19.84 34.00 54.36
CA MET A 1 -20.40 34.07 52.98
C MET A 1 -19.36 34.23 51.87
N LEU A 2 -18.19 34.85 52.10
CA LEU A 2 -17.21 35.06 51.01
C LEU A 2 -16.47 33.77 50.56
N LYS A 3 -16.28 32.80 51.47
CA LYS A 3 -15.58 31.53 51.18
C LYS A 3 -16.35 30.61 50.23
N THR A 4 -17.69 30.67 50.22
CA THR A 4 -18.53 29.81 49.37
C THR A 4 -18.53 30.25 47.91
N ILE A 5 -18.30 31.55 47.65
CA ILE A 5 -18.28 32.11 46.29
C ILE A 5 -17.02 31.66 45.54
N TRP A 6 -15.87 31.58 46.22
CA TRP A 6 -14.61 31.11 45.62
C TRP A 6 -14.64 29.61 45.29
N VAL A 7 -15.30 28.80 46.12
CA VAL A 7 -15.46 27.36 45.86
C VAL A 7 -16.35 27.11 44.64
N MET A 8 -17.44 27.87 44.50
CA MET A 8 -18.35 27.78 43.34
C MET A 8 -17.66 28.18 42.02
N ALA A 9 -16.84 29.23 42.04
CA ALA A 9 -16.11 29.69 40.85
C ALA A 9 -15.07 28.65 40.39
N PHE A 10 -14.38 27.98 41.32
CA PHE A 10 -13.38 26.97 40.99
C PHE A 10 -14.01 25.68 40.45
N THR A 11 -15.16 25.28 40.98
CA THR A 11 -15.92 24.12 40.46
C THR A 11 -16.43 24.35 39.04
N LEU A 12 -16.87 25.57 38.70
CA LEU A 12 -17.32 25.89 37.35
C LEU A 12 -16.17 25.88 36.33
N PHE A 13 -14.97 26.28 36.75
CA PHE A 13 -13.79 26.26 35.88
C PHE A 13 -13.27 24.84 35.62
N LEU A 14 -13.28 23.96 36.64
CA LEU A 14 -12.91 22.56 36.44
C LEU A 14 -13.93 21.82 35.56
N CYS A 15 -15.22 22.17 35.65
CA CYS A 15 -16.27 21.56 34.84
C CYS A 15 -16.13 21.91 33.34
N SER A 16 -15.72 23.14 32.99
CA SER A 16 -15.54 23.53 31.58
C SER A 16 -14.34 22.85 30.92
N VAL A 17 -13.25 22.67 31.67
CA VAL A 17 -12.06 21.94 31.18
C VAL A 17 -12.36 20.45 31.06
N PHE A 18 -13.10 19.88 32.01
CA PHE A 18 -13.51 18.47 31.96
C PHE A 18 -14.50 18.18 30.83
N TRP A 19 -15.46 19.09 30.58
CA TRP A 19 -16.38 18.99 29.44
C TRP A 19 -15.66 19.10 28.10
N SER A 20 -14.62 19.94 28.01
CA SER A 20 -13.80 20.08 26.79
C SER A 20 -12.93 18.83 26.52
N ILE A 21 -12.46 18.14 27.57
CA ILE A 21 -11.72 16.88 27.44
C ILE A 21 -12.67 15.71 27.11
N LEU A 22 -13.91 15.73 27.62
CA LEU A 22 -14.91 14.70 27.33
C LEU A 22 -15.46 14.76 25.89
N THR A 23 -15.33 15.89 25.19
CA THR A 23 -15.64 16.01 23.75
C THR A 23 -14.55 15.50 22.81
N LEU A 24 -13.38 15.11 23.34
CA LEU A 24 -12.36 14.34 22.60
C LEU A 24 -12.62 12.83 22.68
N LYS A 25 -13.86 12.44 22.96
CA LYS A 25 -14.36 11.10 22.73
C LYS A 25 -14.38 10.86 21.23
N GLU A 26 -13.37 10.12 20.78
CA GLU A 26 -13.29 9.39 19.51
C GLU A 26 -14.10 10.07 18.40
N ILE A 27 -13.45 10.89 17.58
CA ILE A 27 -13.89 11.03 16.20
C ILE A 27 -13.91 9.58 15.69
N PRO A 28 -15.07 8.95 15.46
CA PRO A 28 -15.06 7.70 14.74
C PRO A 28 -14.38 8.04 13.43
N ASN A 29 -13.32 7.32 13.11
CA ASN A 29 -12.71 7.34 11.79
C ASN A 29 -13.74 6.68 10.85
N ASP A 30 -14.86 7.35 10.67
CA ASP A 30 -15.91 7.04 9.71
C ASP A 30 -15.31 7.43 8.38
N GLU A 31 -14.73 6.42 7.74
CA GLU A 31 -14.39 6.43 6.33
C GLU A 31 -15.67 6.64 5.50
N THR A 32 -16.10 7.90 5.46
CA THR A 32 -16.82 8.57 4.38
C THR A 32 -17.73 7.66 3.55
N HIS A 33 -18.90 7.32 4.06
CA HIS A 33 -20.04 6.91 3.24
C HIS A 33 -20.85 8.13 2.78
N TYR A 34 -20.29 8.90 1.84
CA TYR A 34 -21.00 9.96 1.12
C TYR A 34 -21.05 9.65 -0.38
N GLY A 35 -22.20 9.12 -0.84
CA GLY A 35 -22.59 9.08 -2.26
C GLY A 35 -21.95 7.95 -3.07
N THR A 36 -22.81 7.17 -3.74
CA THR A 36 -22.50 6.02 -4.61
C THR A 36 -21.72 6.42 -5.88
N TYR A 37 -20.52 6.97 -5.74
CA TYR A 37 -19.54 7.02 -6.81
C TYR A 37 -18.63 5.81 -6.59
N ALA A 38 -18.72 4.84 -7.50
CA ALA A 38 -17.79 3.72 -7.49
C ALA A 38 -16.37 4.28 -7.62
N HIS A 39 -15.63 4.32 -6.52
CA HIS A 39 -14.22 4.73 -6.53
C HIS A 39 -13.44 3.67 -7.30
N ILE A 40 -13.13 3.99 -8.56
CA ILE A 40 -12.26 3.17 -9.41
C ILE A 40 -10.84 3.68 -9.18
N ILE A 41 -10.02 2.86 -8.54
CA ILE A 41 -8.60 3.14 -8.34
C ILE A 41 -7.81 2.32 -9.36
N TYR A 42 -6.95 2.98 -10.13
CA TYR A 42 -6.01 2.31 -11.03
C TYR A 42 -4.67 2.19 -10.33
N THR A 43 -4.09 1.00 -10.37
CA THR A 43 -2.78 0.71 -9.81
C THR A 43 -2.03 -0.27 -10.71
N LYS A 44 -0.75 -0.45 -10.42
CA LYS A 44 0.09 -1.46 -11.06
C LYS A 44 0.47 -2.52 -10.03
N GLY A 45 0.70 -3.72 -10.52
CA GLY A 45 1.25 -4.78 -9.70
C GLY A 45 2.19 -5.68 -10.48
N VAL A 46 3.07 -6.37 -9.78
CA VAL A 46 4.03 -7.31 -10.36
C VAL A 46 3.73 -8.70 -9.84
N LEU A 47 3.75 -9.70 -10.73
CA LEU A 47 3.70 -11.10 -10.32
C LEU A 47 4.99 -11.45 -9.60
N ASP A 48 4.93 -11.62 -8.28
CA ASP A 48 6.09 -11.97 -7.49
C ASP A 48 6.36 -13.47 -7.58
N ARG A 49 5.35 -14.29 -7.24
CA ARG A 49 5.50 -15.76 -7.19
C ARG A 49 4.20 -16.50 -7.47
N LEU A 50 4.35 -17.77 -7.83
CA LEU A 50 3.26 -18.73 -8.06
C LEU A 50 3.29 -19.83 -6.99
N GLU A 51 2.24 -19.92 -6.17
CA GLU A 51 2.13 -20.89 -5.08
C GLU A 51 0.93 -21.83 -5.33
N GLY A 52 1.20 -23.08 -5.72
CA GLY A 52 0.15 -24.07 -5.97
C GLY A 52 -0.80 -23.61 -7.08
N GLU A 53 -2.08 -23.38 -6.75
CA GLU A 53 -3.09 -22.86 -7.69
C GLU A 53 -3.26 -21.33 -7.64
N HIS A 54 -2.45 -20.65 -6.82
CA HIS A 54 -2.53 -19.22 -6.59
C HIS A 54 -1.29 -18.49 -7.15
N ALA A 55 -1.48 -17.20 -7.36
CA ALA A 55 -0.51 -16.25 -7.85
C ALA A 55 -0.53 -15.04 -6.94
N ILE A 56 0.65 -14.61 -6.50
CA ILE A 56 0.82 -13.51 -5.55
C ILE A 56 1.34 -12.31 -6.33
N ILE A 57 0.56 -11.24 -6.33
CA ILE A 57 0.85 -10.01 -7.05
C ILE A 57 1.06 -8.89 -6.03
N LEU A 58 2.22 -8.25 -6.07
CA LEU A 58 2.53 -7.11 -5.21
C LEU A 58 2.01 -5.83 -5.85
N LEU A 59 1.20 -5.06 -5.13
CA LEU A 59 0.58 -3.82 -5.62
C LEU A 59 1.44 -2.59 -5.26
N GLU A 60 1.75 -1.75 -6.25
CA GLU A 60 2.68 -0.62 -6.11
C GLU A 60 2.15 0.49 -5.19
N THR A 61 0.85 0.80 -5.26
CA THR A 61 0.29 1.99 -4.61
C THR A 61 -0.17 1.78 -3.17
N VAL A 62 -0.44 0.53 -2.78
CA VAL A 62 -1.09 0.21 -1.50
C VAL A 62 -0.22 -0.67 -0.59
N ASN A 63 0.95 -1.11 -1.05
CA ASN A 63 1.79 -2.08 -0.33
C ASN A 63 0.97 -3.30 0.15
N GLU A 64 -0.05 -3.67 -0.64
CA GLU A 64 -0.93 -4.81 -0.40
C GLU A 64 -0.55 -5.93 -1.36
N GLU A 65 -0.81 -7.16 -0.95
CA GLU A 65 -0.68 -8.34 -1.79
C GLU A 65 -2.06 -8.73 -2.35
N MET A 66 -2.11 -8.99 -3.66
CA MET A 66 -3.28 -9.51 -4.33
C MET A 66 -3.05 -10.99 -4.66
N ILE A 67 -3.83 -11.85 -4.01
CA ILE A 67 -3.83 -13.30 -4.29
C ILE A 67 -4.91 -13.60 -5.33
N VAL A 68 -4.51 -14.17 -6.46
CA VAL A 68 -5.44 -14.61 -7.51
C VAL A 68 -5.22 -16.05 -7.89
N HIS A 69 -6.29 -16.74 -8.25
CA HIS A 69 -6.19 -18.07 -8.84
C HIS A 69 -5.46 -17.99 -10.20
N LYS A 70 -4.58 -18.94 -10.51
CA LYS A 70 -3.78 -18.98 -11.75
C LYS A 70 -4.63 -18.88 -13.02
N SER A 71 -5.81 -19.51 -13.01
CA SER A 71 -6.76 -19.44 -14.13
C SER A 71 -7.31 -18.04 -14.44
N ARG A 72 -7.18 -17.09 -13.50
CA ARG A 72 -7.58 -15.68 -13.69
C ARG A 72 -6.45 -14.80 -14.21
N LEU A 73 -5.23 -15.33 -14.30
CA LEU A 73 -4.12 -14.60 -14.90
C LEU A 73 -4.32 -14.48 -16.42
N PRO A 74 -3.93 -13.34 -17.02
CA PRO A 74 -3.86 -13.23 -18.47
C PRO A 74 -2.94 -14.29 -19.07
N TYR A 75 -3.23 -14.71 -20.31
CA TYR A 75 -2.40 -15.67 -21.04
C TYR A 75 -0.94 -15.19 -21.12
N ARG A 76 0.02 -16.11 -20.91
CA ARG A 76 1.48 -15.88 -20.88
C ARG A 76 2.02 -15.08 -19.68
N SER A 77 1.22 -14.88 -18.64
CA SER A 77 1.73 -14.35 -17.36
C SER A 77 2.81 -15.27 -16.78
N LYS A 78 3.95 -14.69 -16.40
CA LYS A 78 5.08 -15.36 -15.71
C LYS A 78 5.53 -14.51 -14.52
N GLU A 79 6.37 -15.05 -13.66
CA GLU A 79 7.02 -14.27 -12.61
C GLU A 79 7.68 -13.01 -13.21
N GLU A 80 7.68 -11.92 -12.43
CA GLU A 80 8.09 -10.56 -12.81
C GLU A 80 7.22 -9.87 -13.87
N THR A 81 6.09 -10.46 -14.29
CA THR A 81 5.16 -9.81 -15.22
C THR A 81 4.43 -8.67 -14.52
N TRP A 82 4.45 -7.48 -15.13
CA TRP A 82 3.71 -6.32 -14.63
C TRP A 82 2.29 -6.29 -15.20
N PHE A 83 1.35 -5.90 -14.36
CA PHE A 83 -0.06 -5.80 -14.69
C PHE A 83 -0.60 -4.41 -14.42
N TYR A 84 -1.56 -4.02 -15.25
CA TYR A 84 -2.50 -2.96 -14.91
C TYR A 84 -3.62 -3.57 -14.08
N ILE A 85 -3.99 -2.92 -12.98
CA ILE A 85 -4.98 -3.40 -12.03
C ILE A 85 -5.98 -2.28 -11.74
N LYS A 86 -7.26 -2.64 -11.70
CA LYS A 86 -8.33 -1.75 -11.23
C LYS A 86 -8.91 -2.28 -9.92
N LYS A 87 -9.05 -1.42 -8.92
CA LYS A 87 -9.86 -1.66 -7.72
C LYS A 87 -11.22 -1.02 -7.94
N ARG A 88 -12.30 -1.77 -7.79
CA ARG A 88 -13.67 -1.27 -7.83
C ARG A 88 -14.48 -1.98 -6.75
N ASP A 89 -15.21 -1.20 -5.94
CA ASP A 89 -16.07 -1.72 -4.87
C ASP A 89 -15.31 -2.68 -3.91
N GLY A 90 -14.06 -2.33 -3.59
CA GLY A 90 -13.17 -3.15 -2.76
C GLY A 90 -12.49 -4.34 -3.46
N ALA A 91 -12.89 -4.69 -4.68
CA ALA A 91 -12.34 -5.83 -5.42
C ALA A 91 -11.29 -5.41 -6.46
N PHE A 92 -10.14 -6.09 -6.46
CA PHE A 92 -9.10 -5.92 -7.47
C PHE A 92 -9.36 -6.80 -8.71
N ARG A 93 -9.09 -6.25 -9.89
CA ARG A 93 -9.13 -6.99 -11.17
C ARG A 93 -7.96 -6.59 -12.06
N ILE A 94 -7.30 -7.59 -12.62
CA ILE A 94 -6.29 -7.41 -13.65
C ILE A 94 -6.98 -6.95 -14.94
N ILE A 95 -6.53 -5.84 -15.53
CA ILE A 95 -7.07 -5.31 -16.79
C ILE A 95 -6.16 -5.57 -17.98
N GLY A 96 -4.89 -5.89 -17.75
CA GLY A 96 -3.94 -6.22 -18.81
C GLY A 96 -2.52 -6.34 -18.31
N ILE A 97 -1.60 -6.66 -19.23
CA ILE A 97 -0.16 -6.75 -18.98
C ILE A 97 0.51 -5.41 -19.39
N ASP A 98 1.34 -4.87 -18.51
CA ASP A 98 2.25 -3.75 -18.82
C ASP A 98 3.57 -4.31 -19.39
N ASN A 99 3.56 -4.60 -20.69
CA ASN A 99 4.73 -5.15 -21.39
C ASN A 99 5.93 -4.17 -21.36
N THR A 100 5.66 -2.87 -21.42
CA THR A 100 6.69 -1.84 -21.42
C THR A 100 7.45 -1.84 -20.10
N GLN A 101 6.73 -1.82 -18.98
CA GLN A 101 7.32 -1.87 -17.64
C GLN A 101 8.02 -3.21 -17.38
N THR A 102 7.43 -4.31 -17.84
CA THR A 102 8.06 -5.64 -17.75
C THR A 102 9.41 -5.68 -18.47
N ILE A 103 9.49 -5.19 -19.71
CA ILE A 103 10.75 -5.15 -20.48
C ILE A 103 11.76 -4.20 -19.84
N LEU A 104 11.32 -3.04 -19.37
CA LEU A 104 12.19 -2.04 -18.75
C LEU A 104 12.83 -2.58 -17.46
N GLN A 105 12.04 -3.18 -16.58
CA GLN A 105 12.54 -3.72 -15.32
C GLN A 105 13.45 -4.93 -15.54
N LYS A 106 13.13 -5.79 -16.52
CA LYS A 106 14.03 -6.88 -16.92
C LYS A 106 15.38 -6.37 -17.41
N LYS A 107 15.42 -5.31 -18.21
CA LYS A 107 16.68 -4.68 -18.66
C LYS A 107 17.48 -4.13 -17.48
N ARG A 108 16.83 -3.43 -16.54
CA ARG A 108 17.47 -2.89 -15.34
C ARG A 108 18.06 -4.00 -14.46
N SER A 109 17.29 -5.06 -14.22
CA SER A 109 17.75 -6.23 -13.47
C SER A 109 19.02 -6.83 -14.08
N LEU A 110 19.03 -7.04 -15.41
CA LEU A 110 20.21 -7.54 -16.12
C LEU A 110 21.43 -6.61 -16.00
N GLN A 111 21.22 -5.29 -16.04
CA GLN A 111 22.30 -4.30 -15.87
C GLN A 111 22.90 -4.35 -14.47
N LEU A 112 22.06 -4.45 -13.43
CA LEU A 112 22.53 -4.54 -12.04
C LEU A 112 23.34 -5.83 -11.81
N VAL A 113 22.89 -6.96 -12.36
CA VAL A 113 23.64 -8.22 -12.29
C VAL A 113 24.98 -8.12 -13.01
N GLN A 114 25.04 -7.46 -14.17
CA GLN A 114 26.30 -7.25 -14.89
C GLN A 114 27.26 -6.35 -14.10
N LEU A 115 26.74 -5.29 -13.50
CA LEU A 115 27.54 -4.36 -12.69
C LEU A 115 28.13 -5.07 -11.47
N ALA A 116 27.33 -5.87 -10.75
CA ALA A 116 27.80 -6.65 -9.60
C ALA A 116 28.94 -7.61 -10.00
N LYS A 117 28.82 -8.32 -11.13
CA LYS A 117 29.88 -9.20 -11.64
C LYS A 117 31.17 -8.45 -11.98
N TYR A 118 31.07 -7.25 -12.55
CA TYR A 118 32.23 -6.43 -12.86
C TYR A 118 32.96 -5.97 -11.60
N GLN A 119 32.22 -5.63 -10.55
CA GLN A 119 32.80 -5.28 -9.24
C GLN A 119 33.54 -6.46 -8.62
N GLU A 120 32.94 -7.65 -8.59
CA GLU A 120 33.58 -8.87 -8.10
C GLU A 120 34.88 -9.20 -8.86
N LEU A 121 34.91 -8.96 -10.18
CA LEU A 121 36.10 -9.21 -10.99
C LEU A 121 37.22 -8.21 -10.65
N ASN A 122 36.89 -6.92 -10.50
CA ASN A 122 37.86 -5.89 -10.14
C ASN A 122 38.46 -6.13 -8.76
N GLU A 123 37.67 -6.60 -7.80
CA GLU A 123 38.17 -6.99 -6.48
C GLU A 123 39.19 -8.12 -6.57
N LYS A 124 38.93 -9.14 -7.40
CA LYS A 124 39.85 -10.26 -7.61
C LYS A 124 41.16 -9.85 -8.30
N MET A 125 41.09 -8.91 -9.24
CA MET A 125 42.29 -8.40 -9.94
C MET A 125 43.15 -7.48 -9.08
N ASN A 126 42.56 -6.79 -8.09
CA ASN A 126 43.30 -5.90 -7.18
C ASN A 126 44.02 -6.63 -6.03
N ILE A 127 43.85 -7.95 -5.91
CA ILE A 127 44.49 -8.79 -4.88
C ILE A 127 45.71 -9.56 -5.45
N GLN A 128 46.01 -9.43 -6.75
CA GLN A 128 47.19 -10.00 -7.42
C GLN A 128 48.29 -8.96 -7.62
#